data_AF-A0A7I7S161-F1
#
_entry.id   AF-A0A7I7S161-F1
#
_cell.length_a   1.000
_cell.length_b   1.000
_cell.length_c   1.000
_cell.angle_alpha   90.00
_cell.angle_beta   90.00
_cell.angle_gamma   90.00
#
_symmetry.space_group_name_H-M   'P 1'
#
loop_
_entity.id
_entity.type
_entity.pdbx_description
1 polymer ?
#
loop_
_entity_poly.entity_id
_entity_poly.type
_entity_poly.pdbx_seq_one_letter_code
_entity_poly.pdbx_strand_id
1 'polypeptide(L)'
;MVAFGAGARASEFVLGRFLPGCDDDEVGSRGAPPAAADVLTLLADQLERFAVGPDAPRLGSVIAGLRRPDEASCRDVPEARYRRLCAALVQARCEALRSGHDELFDWSHGDAATLLRMTAAVAVVEAAGLTVDRGDDAHAHRRRATHWRSQARGRVAPLHRACSADIVRGSLRLLDEARGRPTLRQTGGAAARRAAVHQSRLRLVQWVRGECSDAVGRWRTDAASVPRRGTADFEARVRAAASALIAEVDDRVQRDARALVGPHADLAGAGSPDVRLPAPVSTSRRVENQLTGVLGAGFGLGAGLASGRVLAEVAGGPVAAGVLGGALVGVVVTVWLIAVRNLLHTRAVLDRWAVDVAAAVRSHCETVVVSKLLTVEVALLTAVNERGSPARGVTDTNRKEKTSESAESESFL
;
A
#
# COMPACT_ATOMS: atom_id res chain seq x y z
N MET A 1 -15.13 13.63 25.79
CA MET A 1 -14.97 12.55 26.78
C MET A 1 -16.12 11.54 26.62
N VAL A 2 -16.04 10.70 25.59
CA VAL A 2 -16.88 9.49 25.42
C VAL A 2 -15.93 8.48 24.77
N ALA A 3 -15.55 7.46 25.52
CA ALA A 3 -14.52 6.49 25.13
C ALA A 3 -15.13 5.42 24.20
N PHE A 4 -14.54 5.30 23.01
CA PHE A 4 -14.87 4.32 21.98
C PHE A 4 -14.15 2.99 22.31
N GLY A 5 -14.81 2.12 23.07
CA GLY A 5 -14.38 0.74 23.34
C GLY A 5 -15.32 -0.25 22.65
N ALA A 6 -15.18 -0.44 21.35
CA ALA A 6 -16.11 -1.24 20.55
C ALA A 6 -15.47 -2.35 19.68
N GLY A 7 -14.16 -2.61 19.82
CA GLY A 7 -13.46 -3.61 18.99
C GLY A 7 -13.51 -5.07 19.49
N ALA A 8 -13.86 -5.32 20.75
CA ALA A 8 -13.74 -6.65 21.37
C ALA A 8 -15.02 -7.51 21.32
N ARG A 9 -16.20 -6.93 21.12
CA ARG A 9 -17.49 -7.64 21.28
C ARG A 9 -18.02 -8.31 20.01
N ALA A 10 -17.53 -7.95 18.83
CA ALA A 10 -18.10 -8.43 17.57
C ALA A 10 -17.74 -9.89 17.24
N SER A 11 -16.57 -10.39 17.68
CA SER A 11 -16.21 -11.80 17.48
C SER A 11 -16.86 -12.74 18.49
N GLU A 12 -17.24 -12.23 19.66
CA GLU A 12 -17.98 -12.98 20.67
C GLU A 12 -19.40 -13.32 20.19
N PHE A 13 -20.01 -12.46 19.36
CA PHE A 13 -21.37 -12.68 18.86
C PHE A 13 -21.46 -13.70 17.71
N VAL A 14 -20.38 -13.87 16.94
CA VAL A 14 -20.30 -14.90 15.87
C VAL A 14 -19.79 -16.23 16.43
N LEU A 15 -18.95 -16.24 17.46
CA LEU A 15 -18.52 -17.48 18.13
C LEU A 15 -19.51 -17.95 19.21
N GLY A 16 -20.17 -17.04 19.94
CA GLY A 16 -21.13 -17.38 21.00
C GLY A 16 -22.45 -17.97 20.52
N ARG A 17 -22.75 -17.88 19.22
CA ARG A 17 -23.86 -18.63 18.59
C ARG A 17 -23.42 -19.94 17.93
N PHE A 18 -22.12 -20.18 17.81
CA PHE A 18 -21.54 -21.33 17.13
C PHE A 18 -20.74 -22.28 18.05
N LEU A 19 -20.44 -21.89 19.29
CA LEU A 19 -19.91 -22.74 20.35
C LEU A 19 -20.56 -22.35 21.69
N PRO A 20 -21.40 -23.19 22.33
CA PRO A 20 -21.78 -22.95 23.71
C PRO A 20 -20.55 -23.16 24.61
N GLY A 21 -20.34 -22.22 25.52
CA GLY A 21 -19.36 -22.34 26.60
C GLY A 21 -19.70 -23.53 27.50
N CYS A 22 -18.66 -24.14 28.06
CA CYS A 22 -18.76 -25.16 29.09
C CYS A 22 -19.43 -24.56 30.33
N ASP A 23 -20.71 -24.84 30.53
CA ASP A 23 -21.24 -25.18 31.84
C ASP A 23 -21.62 -26.66 31.77
N ASP A 24 -21.14 -27.42 32.75
CA ASP A 24 -21.42 -28.84 32.88
C ASP A 24 -22.94 -29.08 33.03
N ASP A 25 -23.41 -30.20 32.47
CA ASP A 25 -24.79 -30.72 32.46
C ASP A 25 -25.74 -30.16 31.37
N GLU A 26 -25.56 -30.59 30.11
CA GLU A 26 -26.67 -31.10 29.26
C GLU A 26 -26.11 -31.71 27.95
N VAL A 27 -26.19 -33.04 27.84
CA VAL A 27 -25.98 -33.76 26.57
C VAL A 27 -27.25 -33.60 25.72
N GLY A 28 -27.35 -32.52 24.96
CA GLY A 28 -28.46 -32.29 24.04
C GLY A 28 -28.22 -31.13 23.08
N SER A 29 -28.15 -31.41 21.77
CA SER A 29 -28.25 -30.41 20.69
C SER A 29 -27.10 -29.39 20.57
N ARG A 30 -25.92 -29.83 20.11
CA ARG A 30 -24.94 -28.92 19.46
C ARG A 30 -25.52 -28.48 18.10
N GLY A 31 -25.65 -27.17 17.91
CA GLY A 31 -26.40 -26.55 16.82
C GLY A 31 -25.99 -27.05 15.43
N ALA A 32 -26.98 -27.54 14.67
CA ALA A 32 -26.79 -27.87 13.27
C ALA A 32 -26.31 -26.61 12.51
N PRO A 33 -25.45 -26.74 11.48
CA PRO A 33 -25.10 -25.62 10.62
C PRO A 33 -26.39 -24.98 10.08
N PRO A 34 -26.44 -23.64 9.92
CA PRO A 34 -27.64 -22.95 9.48
C PRO A 34 -28.17 -23.60 8.21
N ALA A 35 -29.49 -23.72 8.11
CA ALA A 35 -30.12 -24.24 6.92
C ALA A 35 -29.61 -23.47 5.71
N ALA A 36 -29.37 -24.16 4.59
CA ALA A 36 -28.80 -23.54 3.40
C ALA A 36 -29.59 -22.31 2.88
N ALA A 37 -30.87 -22.21 3.26
CA ALA A 37 -31.73 -21.06 2.98
C ALA A 37 -31.27 -19.77 3.71
N ASP A 38 -30.67 -19.88 4.88
CA ASP A 38 -30.34 -18.73 5.74
C ASP A 38 -28.98 -18.09 5.41
N VAL A 39 -28.21 -18.69 4.49
CA VAL A 39 -26.83 -18.26 4.21
C VAL A 39 -26.77 -16.87 3.55
N LEU A 40 -27.75 -16.50 2.72
CA LEU A 40 -27.81 -15.15 2.13
C LEU A 40 -28.19 -14.10 3.17
N THR A 41 -29.15 -14.41 4.03
CA THR A 41 -29.55 -13.55 5.15
C THR A 41 -28.39 -13.33 6.11
N LEU A 42 -27.69 -14.41 6.47
CA LEU A 42 -26.52 -14.35 7.33
C LEU A 42 -25.39 -13.52 6.69
N LEU A 43 -25.20 -13.63 5.37
CA LEU A 43 -24.22 -12.78 4.67
C LEU A 43 -24.64 -11.30 4.69
N ALA A 44 -25.92 -11.00 4.46
CA ALA A 44 -26.45 -9.64 4.50
C ALA A 44 -26.27 -9.02 5.91
N ASP A 45 -26.63 -9.73 6.97
CA ASP A 45 -26.48 -9.28 8.36
C ASP A 45 -25.02 -9.07 8.76
N GLN A 46 -24.08 -9.80 8.13
CA GLN A 46 -22.65 -9.59 8.35
C GLN A 46 -22.14 -8.36 7.60
N LEU A 47 -22.62 -8.13 6.37
CA LEU A 47 -22.26 -6.96 5.56
C LEU A 47 -22.83 -5.65 6.11
N GLU A 48 -24.01 -5.68 6.72
CA GLU A 48 -24.62 -4.50 7.35
C GLU A 48 -23.74 -3.86 8.44
N ARG A 49 -22.91 -4.67 9.11
CA ARG A 49 -21.96 -4.16 10.11
C ARG A 49 -20.88 -3.25 9.52
N PHE A 50 -20.58 -3.43 8.24
CA PHE A 50 -19.61 -2.64 7.50
C PHE A 50 -20.26 -1.52 6.68
N ALA A 51 -21.59 -1.47 6.63
CA ALA A 51 -22.35 -0.47 5.88
C ALA A 51 -22.47 0.87 6.65
N VAL A 52 -21.35 1.36 7.19
CA VAL A 52 -21.27 2.61 7.96
C VAL A 52 -20.27 3.55 7.27
N GLY A 53 -20.67 4.79 6.97
CA GLY A 53 -19.80 5.80 6.36
C GLY A 53 -19.91 5.90 4.82
N PRO A 54 -18.87 6.37 4.11
CA PRO A 54 -18.94 6.74 2.68
C PRO A 54 -19.24 5.56 1.73
N ASP A 55 -19.08 4.32 2.19
CA ASP A 55 -19.29 3.10 1.40
C ASP A 55 -20.74 2.55 1.52
N ALA A 56 -21.53 3.09 2.45
CA ALA A 56 -22.88 2.66 2.77
C ALA A 56 -23.82 2.53 1.55
N PRO A 57 -23.84 3.44 0.54
CA PRO A 57 -24.77 3.28 -0.58
C PRO A 57 -24.42 2.09 -1.47
N ARG A 58 -23.14 1.73 -1.59
CA ARG A 58 -22.70 0.62 -2.45
C ARG A 58 -22.81 -0.72 -1.76
N LEU A 59 -22.40 -0.83 -0.50
CA LEU A 59 -22.69 -2.01 0.32
C LEU A 59 -24.20 -2.22 0.47
N GLY A 60 -24.97 -1.13 0.62
CA GLY A 60 -26.43 -1.17 0.61
C GLY A 60 -27.02 -1.81 -0.65
N SER A 61 -26.43 -1.54 -1.83
CA SER A 61 -26.85 -2.18 -3.09
C SER A 61 -26.55 -3.69 -3.13
N VAL A 62 -25.42 -4.11 -2.57
CA VAL A 62 -25.04 -5.54 -2.44
C VAL A 62 -25.97 -6.25 -1.48
N ILE A 63 -26.23 -5.64 -0.31
CA ILE A 63 -27.15 -6.16 0.72
C ILE A 63 -28.57 -6.27 0.16
N ALA A 64 -29.05 -5.24 -0.53
CA ALA A 64 -30.36 -5.27 -1.18
C ALA A 64 -30.45 -6.38 -2.23
N GLY A 65 -29.39 -6.61 -3.01
CA GLY A 65 -29.30 -7.71 -3.97
C GLY A 65 -29.32 -9.10 -3.32
N LEU A 66 -28.77 -9.25 -2.11
CA LEU A 66 -28.83 -10.48 -1.33
C LEU A 66 -30.22 -10.76 -0.75
N ARG A 67 -30.93 -9.71 -0.33
CA ARG A 67 -32.28 -9.80 0.25
C ARG A 67 -33.39 -9.91 -0.80
N ARG A 68 -33.12 -9.58 -2.07
CA ARG A 68 -34.11 -9.69 -3.14
C ARG A 68 -34.54 -11.15 -3.36
N PRO A 69 -35.84 -11.46 -3.28
CA PRO A 69 -36.34 -12.74 -3.75
C PRO A 69 -36.14 -12.84 -5.27
N ASP A 70 -35.88 -14.05 -5.75
CA ASP A 70 -35.75 -14.29 -7.19
C ASP A 70 -37.14 -14.21 -7.84
N GLU A 71 -37.47 -13.07 -8.45
CA GLU A 71 -38.77 -12.87 -9.11
C GLU A 71 -38.91 -13.68 -10.41
N ALA A 72 -37.77 -14.10 -10.99
CA ALA A 72 -37.73 -14.87 -12.22
C ALA A 72 -37.52 -16.37 -11.90
N SER A 73 -38.63 -17.10 -11.89
CA SER A 73 -38.74 -18.56 -11.76
C SER A 73 -38.92 -19.07 -10.33
N CYS A 74 -40.09 -19.64 -10.08
CA CYS A 74 -40.36 -20.52 -8.96
C CYS A 74 -39.26 -21.59 -8.83
N ARG A 75 -38.30 -21.38 -7.92
CA ARG A 75 -37.81 -22.28 -6.87
C ARG A 75 -36.54 -21.64 -6.30
N ASP A 76 -36.41 -21.65 -4.98
CA ASP A 76 -35.18 -21.30 -4.28
C ASP A 76 -34.08 -22.36 -4.56
N VAL A 77 -33.55 -22.37 -5.79
CA VAL A 77 -32.60 -23.39 -6.25
C VAL A 77 -31.22 -23.10 -5.65
N PRO A 78 -30.58 -24.07 -4.98
CA PRO A 78 -29.29 -23.87 -4.32
C PRO A 78 -28.19 -23.29 -5.23
N GLU A 79 -28.21 -23.59 -6.53
CA GLU A 79 -27.25 -23.02 -7.48
C GLU A 79 -27.35 -21.50 -7.60
N ALA A 80 -28.57 -20.97 -7.71
CA ALA A 80 -28.81 -19.54 -7.80
C ALA A 80 -28.36 -18.84 -6.51
N ARG A 81 -28.68 -19.44 -5.36
CA ARG A 81 -28.24 -18.95 -4.05
C ARG A 81 -26.71 -18.91 -3.93
N TYR A 82 -26.02 -19.98 -4.34
CA TYR A 82 -24.57 -20.05 -4.34
C TYR A 82 -23.91 -19.02 -5.28
N ARG A 83 -24.46 -18.83 -6.49
CA ARG A 83 -23.97 -17.81 -7.44
C ARG A 83 -24.15 -16.39 -6.89
N ARG A 84 -25.32 -16.08 -6.31
CA ARG A 84 -25.59 -14.79 -5.64
C ARG A 84 -24.61 -14.52 -4.51
N LEU A 85 -24.41 -15.50 -3.64
CA LEU A 85 -23.45 -15.41 -2.54
C LEU A 85 -22.03 -15.13 -3.04
N CYS A 86 -21.58 -15.85 -4.08
CA CYS A 86 -20.26 -15.64 -4.66
C CYS A 86 -20.11 -14.25 -5.28
N ALA A 87 -21.13 -13.77 -6.01
CA ALA A 87 -21.13 -12.44 -6.60
C ALA A 87 -21.07 -11.33 -5.53
N ALA A 88 -21.88 -11.45 -4.47
CA ALA A 88 -21.88 -10.50 -3.38
C ALA A 88 -20.54 -10.45 -2.63
N LEU A 89 -19.90 -11.60 -2.38
CA LEU A 89 -18.56 -11.64 -1.79
C LEU A 89 -17.50 -11.00 -2.69
N VAL A 90 -17.59 -11.17 -4.01
CA VAL A 90 -16.68 -10.49 -4.94
C VAL A 90 -16.90 -8.98 -4.91
N GLN A 91 -18.15 -8.52 -4.92
CA GLN A 91 -18.49 -7.11 -4.83
C GLN A 91 -18.01 -6.48 -3.52
N ALA A 92 -18.21 -7.16 -2.38
CA ALA A 92 -17.71 -6.72 -1.08
C ALA A 92 -16.18 -6.57 -1.06
N ARG A 93 -15.43 -7.50 -1.67
CA ARG A 93 -13.97 -7.40 -1.81
C ARG A 93 -13.55 -6.23 -2.68
N CYS A 94 -14.24 -6.01 -3.80
CA CYS A 94 -13.99 -4.86 -4.67
C CYS A 94 -14.29 -3.55 -3.96
N GLU A 95 -15.31 -3.48 -3.10
CA GLU A 95 -15.56 -2.29 -2.27
C GLU A 95 -14.42 -2.07 -1.28
N ALA A 96 -14.06 -3.10 -0.50
CA ALA A 96 -13.02 -3.01 0.50
C ALA A 96 -11.69 -2.49 -0.07
N LEU A 97 -11.32 -2.94 -1.28
CA LEU A 97 -10.13 -2.47 -1.98
C LEU A 97 -10.21 -1.01 -2.42
N ARG A 98 -11.39 -0.55 -2.85
CA ARG A 98 -11.60 0.82 -3.35
C ARG A 98 -11.67 1.83 -2.22
N SER A 99 -12.30 1.47 -1.11
CA SER A 99 -12.45 2.34 0.05
C SER A 99 -11.32 2.22 1.06
N GLY A 100 -10.53 1.16 1.00
CA GLY A 100 -9.47 0.88 1.99
C GLY A 100 -10.04 0.40 3.33
N HIS A 101 -11.20 -0.25 3.33
CA HIS A 101 -11.84 -0.75 4.55
C HIS A 101 -11.23 -2.11 4.96
N ASP A 102 -10.10 -2.06 5.65
CA ASP A 102 -9.30 -3.25 6.01
C ASP A 102 -10.10 -4.33 6.76
N GLU A 103 -11.01 -3.96 7.67
CA GLU A 103 -11.84 -4.94 8.39
C GLU A 103 -12.79 -5.73 7.48
N LEU A 104 -13.36 -5.07 6.45
CA LEU A 104 -14.22 -5.71 5.45
C LEU A 104 -13.38 -6.59 4.53
N PHE A 105 -12.17 -6.14 4.18
CA PHE A 105 -11.21 -6.93 3.41
C PHE A 105 -10.84 -8.22 4.16
N ASP A 106 -10.47 -8.11 5.44
CA ASP A 106 -10.10 -9.23 6.30
C ASP A 106 -11.25 -10.21 6.48
N TRP A 107 -12.44 -9.70 6.80
CA TRP A 107 -13.63 -10.53 6.97
C TRP A 107 -14.00 -11.28 5.68
N SER A 108 -13.97 -10.60 4.53
CA SER A 108 -14.35 -11.20 3.24
C SER A 108 -13.35 -12.25 2.72
N HIS A 109 -12.13 -12.25 3.24
CA HIS A 109 -11.11 -13.29 3.01
C HIS A 109 -10.98 -14.28 4.19
N GLY A 110 -11.75 -14.06 5.26
CA GLY A 110 -11.68 -14.81 6.50
C GLY A 110 -12.47 -16.13 6.49
N ASP A 111 -12.46 -16.76 7.66
CA ASP A 111 -13.08 -18.07 7.88
C ASP A 111 -14.59 -18.01 7.74
N ALA A 112 -15.24 -16.96 8.26
CA ALA A 112 -16.69 -16.77 8.16
C ALA A 112 -17.19 -16.75 6.70
N ALA A 113 -16.57 -15.96 5.83
CA ALA A 113 -16.89 -15.93 4.40
C ALA A 113 -16.62 -17.27 3.70
N THR A 114 -15.58 -18.00 4.14
CA THR A 114 -15.25 -19.34 3.63
C THR A 114 -16.31 -20.37 4.02
N LEU A 115 -16.76 -20.35 5.28
CA LEU A 115 -17.80 -21.25 5.78
C LEU A 115 -19.15 -20.98 5.12
N LEU A 116 -19.53 -19.71 4.91
CA LEU A 116 -20.74 -19.35 4.16
C LEU A 116 -20.72 -19.91 2.73
N ARG A 117 -19.59 -19.79 2.01
CA ARG A 117 -19.41 -20.39 0.68
C ARG A 117 -19.51 -21.91 0.72
N MET A 118 -18.86 -22.55 1.69
CA MET A 118 -18.93 -23.99 1.87
C MET A 118 -20.37 -24.45 2.10
N THR A 119 -21.12 -23.81 3.00
CA THR A 119 -22.52 -24.17 3.29
C THR A 119 -23.40 -24.06 2.04
N ALA A 120 -23.27 -22.98 1.28
CA ALA A 120 -23.98 -22.83 0.02
C ALA A 120 -23.56 -23.87 -1.04
N ALA A 121 -22.27 -24.21 -1.12
CA ALA A 121 -21.76 -25.24 -2.01
C ALA A 121 -22.25 -26.66 -1.64
N VAL A 122 -22.33 -26.98 -0.34
CA VAL A 122 -22.91 -28.23 0.16
C VAL A 122 -24.36 -28.36 -0.30
N ALA A 123 -25.15 -27.29 -0.19
CA ALA A 123 -26.54 -27.30 -0.64
C ALA A 123 -26.69 -27.57 -2.15
N VAL A 124 -25.77 -27.04 -2.97
CA VAL A 124 -25.75 -27.30 -4.42
C VAL A 124 -25.52 -28.78 -4.71
N VAL A 125 -24.50 -29.37 -4.09
CA VAL A 125 -24.16 -30.77 -4.36
C VAL A 125 -25.19 -31.74 -3.80
N GLU A 126 -25.79 -31.42 -2.64
CA GLU A 126 -26.89 -32.20 -2.05
C GLU A 126 -28.16 -32.15 -2.90
N ALA A 127 -28.50 -30.99 -3.47
CA ALA A 127 -29.61 -30.88 -4.42
C ALA A 127 -29.36 -31.65 -5.73
N ALA A 128 -28.09 -31.89 -6.08
CA ALA A 128 -27.71 -32.77 -7.18
C ALA A 128 -27.63 -34.26 -6.79
N GLY A 129 -28.02 -34.61 -5.55
CA GLY A 129 -28.06 -35.99 -5.05
C GLY A 129 -26.74 -36.51 -4.48
N LEU A 130 -25.70 -35.68 -4.35
CA LEU A 130 -24.44 -36.07 -3.71
C LEU A 130 -24.52 -35.90 -2.20
N THR A 131 -23.93 -36.81 -1.44
CA THR A 131 -23.90 -36.72 0.02
C THR A 131 -22.59 -36.10 0.51
N VAL A 132 -22.69 -35.27 1.56
CA VAL A 132 -21.53 -34.68 2.25
C VAL A 132 -21.49 -35.24 3.67
N ASP A 133 -20.36 -35.85 4.06
CA ASP A 133 -20.12 -36.29 5.44
C ASP A 133 -20.43 -35.15 6.42
N ARG A 134 -21.40 -35.32 7.32
CA ARG A 134 -21.83 -34.29 8.29
C ARG A 134 -21.03 -34.32 9.61
N GLY A 135 -20.08 -35.25 9.77
CA GLY A 135 -19.26 -35.35 10.97
C GLY A 135 -18.47 -34.06 11.25
N ASP A 136 -18.37 -33.70 12.54
CA ASP A 136 -17.82 -32.43 13.00
C ASP A 136 -16.55 -32.59 13.84
N ASP A 137 -15.80 -33.65 13.56
CA ASP A 137 -14.50 -33.93 14.16
C ASP A 137 -13.36 -33.72 13.15
N ALA A 138 -12.12 -33.61 13.67
CA ALA A 138 -10.94 -33.42 12.84
C ALA A 138 -10.74 -34.53 11.78
N HIS A 139 -11.12 -35.77 12.06
CA HIS A 139 -11.03 -36.85 11.08
C HIS A 139 -12.09 -36.68 9.98
N ALA A 140 -13.33 -36.31 10.33
CA ALA A 140 -14.43 -36.06 9.41
C ALA A 140 -14.10 -34.91 8.45
N HIS A 141 -13.58 -33.79 8.96
CA HIS A 141 -13.16 -32.67 8.13
C HIS A 141 -12.04 -33.06 7.15
N ARG A 142 -11.04 -33.84 7.60
CA ARG A 142 -9.95 -34.33 6.73
C ARG A 142 -10.47 -35.28 5.65
N ARG A 143 -11.36 -36.22 5.99
CA ARG A 143 -11.97 -37.14 5.02
C ARG A 143 -12.78 -36.36 3.98
N ARG A 144 -13.65 -35.43 4.43
CA ARG A 144 -14.44 -34.53 3.57
C ARG A 144 -13.53 -33.77 2.60
N ALA A 145 -12.48 -33.11 3.10
CA ALA A 145 -11.53 -32.38 2.24
C ALA A 145 -10.83 -33.29 1.21
N THR A 146 -10.43 -34.50 1.60
CA THR A 146 -9.74 -35.42 0.70
C THR A 146 -10.67 -35.93 -0.39
N HIS A 147 -11.89 -36.30 -0.02
CA HIS A 147 -12.94 -36.76 -0.94
C HIS A 147 -13.29 -35.68 -1.98
N TRP A 148 -13.60 -34.46 -1.53
CA TRP A 148 -13.99 -33.39 -2.45
C TRP A 148 -12.83 -32.90 -3.32
N ARG A 149 -11.58 -33.06 -2.87
CA ARG A 149 -10.39 -32.78 -3.68
C ARG A 149 -10.20 -33.81 -4.80
N SER A 150 -10.55 -35.09 -4.59
CA SER A 150 -10.52 -36.07 -5.68
C SER A 150 -11.64 -35.80 -6.68
N GLN A 151 -12.85 -35.46 -6.19
CA GLN A 151 -13.99 -35.07 -7.05
C GLN A 151 -13.68 -33.86 -7.95
N ALA A 152 -13.04 -32.83 -7.40
CA ALA A 152 -12.67 -31.63 -8.15
C ALA A 152 -11.69 -31.90 -9.31
N ARG A 153 -10.90 -32.97 -9.24
CA ARG A 153 -9.94 -33.39 -10.28
C ARG A 153 -10.57 -34.25 -11.38
N GLY A 154 -11.79 -34.75 -11.18
CA GLY A 154 -12.53 -35.49 -12.18
C GLY A 154 -13.11 -34.60 -13.29
N ARG A 155 -13.74 -35.23 -14.29
CA ARG A 155 -14.49 -34.52 -15.34
C ARG A 155 -15.86 -34.07 -14.83
N VAL A 156 -15.87 -33.10 -13.93
CA VAL A 156 -17.08 -32.46 -13.41
C VAL A 156 -17.35 -31.13 -14.11
N ALA A 157 -18.63 -30.75 -14.17
CA ALA A 157 -19.04 -29.44 -14.69
C ALA A 157 -18.38 -28.30 -13.88
N PRO A 158 -18.15 -27.11 -14.48
CA PRO A 158 -17.46 -26.01 -13.82
C PRO A 158 -18.07 -25.60 -12.46
N LEU A 159 -19.40 -25.61 -12.36
CA LEU A 159 -20.11 -25.33 -11.10
C LEU A 159 -19.73 -26.33 -10.01
N HIS A 160 -19.85 -27.63 -10.28
CA HIS A 160 -19.48 -28.69 -9.33
C HIS A 160 -18.00 -28.63 -8.95
N ARG A 161 -17.11 -28.25 -9.87
CA ARG A 161 -15.69 -28.02 -9.55
C ARG A 161 -15.51 -26.87 -8.56
N ALA A 162 -16.21 -25.76 -8.76
CA ALA A 162 -16.18 -24.61 -7.85
C ALA A 162 -16.74 -24.98 -6.47
N CYS A 163 -17.90 -25.65 -6.42
CA CYS A 163 -18.49 -26.15 -5.17
C CYS A 163 -17.54 -27.10 -4.45
N SER A 164 -16.91 -28.05 -5.16
CA SER A 164 -15.92 -28.96 -4.58
C SER A 164 -14.75 -28.20 -3.97
N ALA A 165 -14.22 -27.18 -4.66
CA ALA A 165 -13.14 -26.35 -4.14
C ALA A 165 -13.52 -25.56 -2.88
N ASP A 166 -14.80 -25.19 -2.73
CA ASP A 166 -15.31 -24.50 -1.54
C ASP A 166 -15.56 -25.43 -0.37
N ILE A 167 -16.08 -26.62 -0.64
CA ILE A 167 -16.20 -27.67 0.36
C ILE A 167 -14.81 -28.06 0.89
N VAL A 168 -13.81 -28.23 0.01
CA VAL A 168 -12.43 -28.49 0.42
C VAL A 168 -11.89 -27.37 1.31
N ARG A 169 -12.03 -26.11 0.88
CA ARG A 169 -11.51 -24.96 1.64
C ARG A 169 -12.15 -24.85 3.02
N GLY A 170 -13.48 -24.91 3.12
CA GLY A 170 -14.14 -24.83 4.42
C GLY A 170 -13.86 -26.04 5.31
N SER A 171 -13.75 -27.24 4.73
CA SER A 171 -13.36 -28.44 5.49
C SER A 171 -11.95 -28.31 6.09
N LEU A 172 -11.01 -27.69 5.37
CA LEU A 172 -9.67 -27.44 5.91
C LEU A 172 -9.68 -26.38 7.02
N ARG A 173 -10.56 -25.37 6.93
CA ARG A 173 -10.73 -24.38 8.02
C ARG A 173 -11.26 -25.02 9.30
N LEU A 174 -12.31 -25.82 9.18
CA LEU A 174 -12.86 -26.59 10.30
C LEU A 174 -11.85 -27.60 10.87
N LEU A 175 -11.03 -28.20 10.01
CA LEU A 175 -9.94 -29.08 10.45
C LEU A 175 -8.88 -28.35 11.28
N ASP A 176 -8.49 -27.14 10.88
CA ASP A 176 -7.52 -26.35 11.63
C ASP A 176 -8.09 -25.90 12.98
N GLU A 177 -9.37 -25.52 13.01
CA GLU A 177 -10.11 -25.19 14.24
C GLU A 177 -10.21 -26.40 15.19
N ALA A 178 -10.65 -27.56 14.69
CA ALA A 178 -10.79 -28.79 15.47
C ALA A 178 -9.47 -29.34 16.04
N ARG A 179 -8.32 -28.93 15.46
CA ARG A 179 -6.99 -29.31 15.95
C ARG A 179 -6.46 -28.42 17.06
N GLY A 180 -7.23 -27.40 17.48
CA GLY A 180 -6.74 -26.37 18.40
C GLY A 180 -5.53 -25.63 17.83
N ARG A 181 -5.30 -25.69 16.51
CA ARG A 181 -4.31 -24.84 15.87
C ARG A 181 -4.89 -23.44 15.92
N PRO A 182 -4.17 -22.44 16.46
CA PRO A 182 -4.64 -21.07 16.45
C PRO A 182 -5.08 -20.77 15.03
N THR A 183 -6.38 -20.47 14.89
CA THR A 183 -7.05 -20.41 13.61
C THR A 183 -6.26 -19.54 12.64
N LEU A 184 -6.23 -19.95 11.38
CA LEU A 184 -5.68 -19.20 10.27
C LEU A 184 -6.25 -17.76 10.20
N ARG A 185 -7.24 -17.37 11.02
CA ARG A 185 -7.57 -15.99 11.43
C ARG A 185 -6.33 -15.14 11.75
N GLN A 186 -5.31 -15.68 12.44
CA GLN A 186 -4.04 -14.97 12.67
C GLN A 186 -3.17 -14.87 11.40
N THR A 187 -3.13 -15.93 10.58
CA THR A 187 -2.32 -15.95 9.35
C THR A 187 -2.96 -15.17 8.19
N GLY A 188 -4.30 -15.09 8.15
CA GLY A 188 -5.07 -14.27 7.22
C GLY A 188 -4.89 -12.79 7.55
N GLY A 189 -4.97 -12.42 8.83
CA GLY A 189 -4.58 -11.09 9.28
C GLY A 189 -3.09 -10.79 9.07
N ALA A 190 -2.18 -11.78 9.14
CA ALA A 190 -0.77 -11.57 8.81
C ALA A 190 -0.55 -11.38 7.30
N ALA A 191 -1.22 -12.16 6.45
CA ALA A 191 -1.16 -12.03 5.00
C ALA A 191 -1.82 -10.74 4.51
N ALA A 192 -2.95 -10.35 5.11
CA ALA A 192 -3.63 -9.09 4.84
C ALA A 192 -2.82 -7.90 5.35
N ARG A 193 -2.21 -7.96 6.54
CA ARG A 193 -1.27 -6.93 7.01
C ARG A 193 -0.04 -6.81 6.11
N ARG A 194 0.51 -7.92 5.60
CA ARG A 194 1.57 -7.87 4.57
C ARG A 194 1.08 -7.24 3.28
N ALA A 195 -0.12 -7.59 2.81
CA ALA A 195 -0.74 -6.98 1.64
C ALA A 195 -0.96 -5.47 1.83
N ALA A 196 -1.40 -5.04 3.01
CA ALA A 196 -1.56 -3.63 3.38
C ALA A 196 -0.20 -2.90 3.41
N VAL A 197 0.85 -3.50 3.99
CA VAL A 197 2.21 -2.95 3.95
C VAL A 197 2.72 -2.83 2.51
N HIS A 198 2.49 -3.84 1.67
CA HIS A 198 2.86 -3.79 0.25
C HIS A 198 2.05 -2.73 -0.52
N GLN A 199 0.77 -2.56 -0.22
CA GLN A 199 -0.08 -1.54 -0.85
C GLN A 199 0.33 -0.12 -0.41
N SER A 200 0.61 0.09 0.87
CA SER A 200 1.14 1.34 1.41
C SER A 200 2.48 1.69 0.77
N ARG A 201 3.38 0.71 0.58
CA ARG A 201 4.63 0.89 -0.16
C ARG A 201 4.39 1.41 -1.56
N LEU A 202 3.52 0.75 -2.32
CA LEU A 202 3.24 1.14 -3.70
C LEU A 202 2.63 2.54 -3.77
N ARG A 203 1.67 2.85 -2.88
CA ARG A 203 1.03 4.16 -2.79
C ARG A 203 2.03 5.27 -2.46
N LEU A 204 2.90 5.06 -1.47
CA LEU A 204 3.92 6.03 -1.07
C LEU A 204 4.96 6.25 -2.18
N VAL A 205 5.44 5.18 -2.81
CA VAL A 205 6.39 5.29 -3.93
C VAL A 205 5.75 6.02 -5.11
N GLN A 206 4.50 5.72 -5.46
CA GLN A 206 3.78 6.43 -6.53
C GLN A 206 3.62 7.92 -6.19
N TRP A 207 3.26 8.25 -4.95
CA TRP A 207 3.12 9.64 -4.50
C TRP A 207 4.45 10.40 -4.53
N VAL A 208 5.53 9.83 -3.99
CA VAL A 208 6.89 10.42 -4.04
C VAL A 208 7.29 10.75 -5.48
N ARG A 209 6.99 9.84 -6.43
CA ARG A 209 7.31 10.04 -7.84
C ARG A 209 6.51 11.17 -8.47
N GLY A 210 5.22 11.28 -8.14
CA GLY A 210 4.38 12.40 -8.56
C GLY A 210 4.92 13.72 -8.04
N GLU A 211 5.11 13.83 -6.72
CA GLU A 211 5.54 15.09 -6.09
C GLU A 211 6.94 15.52 -6.53
N CYS A 212 7.87 14.58 -6.71
CA CYS A 212 9.19 14.89 -7.29
C CYS A 212 9.06 15.39 -8.74
N SER A 213 8.19 14.79 -9.55
CA SER A 213 8.00 15.20 -10.95
C SER A 213 7.38 16.60 -11.03
N ASP A 214 6.42 16.90 -10.15
CA ASP A 214 5.79 18.20 -10.05
C ASP A 214 6.78 19.26 -9.55
N ALA A 215 7.57 18.95 -8.52
CA ALA A 215 8.62 19.81 -8.01
C ALA A 215 9.68 20.14 -9.09
N VAL A 216 10.13 19.16 -9.87
CA VAL A 216 11.01 19.39 -11.02
C VAL A 216 10.36 20.29 -12.05
N GLY A 217 9.10 20.04 -12.41
CA GLY A 217 8.36 20.89 -13.35
C GLY A 217 8.35 22.35 -12.91
N ARG A 218 8.11 22.60 -11.61
CA ARG A 218 8.17 23.93 -11.00
C ARG A 218 9.58 24.53 -11.09
N TRP A 219 10.61 23.80 -10.65
CA TRP A 219 11.99 24.31 -10.65
C TRP A 219 12.54 24.61 -12.04
N ARG A 220 12.17 23.83 -13.06
CA ARG A 220 12.57 24.08 -14.45
C ARG A 220 11.90 25.32 -15.02
N THR A 221 10.62 25.52 -14.69
CA THR A 221 9.88 26.74 -15.05
C THR A 221 10.52 27.96 -14.40
N ASP A 222 10.86 27.86 -13.11
CA ASP A 222 11.54 28.92 -12.37
C ASP A 222 12.94 29.20 -12.94
N ALA A 223 13.71 28.17 -13.28
CA ALA A 223 15.05 28.30 -13.88
C ALA A 223 15.03 29.14 -15.18
N ALA A 224 13.98 29.02 -15.98
CA ALA A 224 13.81 29.80 -17.21
C ALA A 224 13.63 31.31 -16.96
N SER A 225 13.19 31.71 -15.77
CA SER A 225 12.96 33.11 -15.40
C SER A 225 14.09 33.75 -14.59
N VAL A 226 15.12 32.98 -14.20
CA VAL A 226 16.20 33.47 -13.32
C VAL A 226 16.99 34.63 -13.98
N PRO A 227 17.15 35.77 -13.29
CA PRO A 227 18.01 36.87 -13.72
C PRO A 227 19.49 36.59 -13.39
N ARG A 228 20.43 37.27 -14.08
CA ARG A 228 21.88 37.01 -13.96
C ARG A 228 22.46 37.02 -12.54
N ARG A 229 21.89 37.80 -11.62
CA ARG A 229 22.33 37.90 -10.22
C ARG A 229 21.55 37.00 -9.25
N GLY A 230 20.50 36.33 -9.70
CA GLY A 230 19.58 35.56 -8.85
C GLY A 230 19.89 34.06 -8.73
N THR A 231 21.08 33.61 -9.14
CA THR A 231 21.43 32.19 -9.17
C THR A 231 21.54 31.60 -7.76
N ALA A 232 22.18 32.32 -6.82
CA ALA A 232 22.34 31.88 -5.44
C ALA A 232 20.96 31.74 -4.74
N ASP A 233 20.06 32.69 -4.98
CA ASP A 233 18.71 32.66 -4.41
C ASP A 233 17.89 31.51 -4.98
N PHE A 234 18.02 31.23 -6.28
CA PHE A 234 17.38 30.07 -6.91
C PHE A 234 17.90 28.77 -6.29
N GLU A 235 19.22 28.63 -6.14
CA GLU A 235 19.80 27.44 -5.52
C GLU A 235 19.34 27.25 -4.08
N ALA A 236 19.30 28.33 -3.28
CA ALA A 236 18.81 28.29 -1.91
C ALA A 236 17.33 27.86 -1.84
N ARG A 237 16.47 28.39 -2.73
CA ARG A 237 15.06 27.99 -2.82
C ARG A 237 14.88 26.53 -3.19
N VAL A 238 15.63 26.02 -4.18
CA VAL A 238 15.55 24.61 -4.59
C VAL A 238 16.02 23.70 -3.45
N ARG A 239 17.10 24.04 -2.74
CA ARG A 239 17.56 23.27 -1.57
C ARG A 239 16.53 23.29 -0.44
N ALA A 240 15.94 24.44 -0.13
CA ALA A 240 14.90 24.55 0.90
C ALA A 240 13.65 23.73 0.53
N ALA A 241 13.20 23.81 -0.73
CA ALA A 241 12.07 23.03 -1.23
C ALA A 241 12.36 21.51 -1.21
N ALA A 242 13.58 21.10 -1.58
CA ALA A 242 14.01 19.71 -1.48
C ALA A 242 14.00 19.21 -0.03
N SER A 243 14.55 19.98 0.92
CA SER A 243 14.52 19.63 2.34
C SER A 243 13.10 19.55 2.90
N ALA A 244 12.22 20.47 2.50
CA ALA A 244 10.81 20.44 2.90
C ALA A 244 10.10 19.19 2.37
N LEU A 245 10.35 18.80 1.11
CA LEU A 245 9.79 17.59 0.53
C LEU A 245 10.29 16.33 1.26
N ILE A 246 11.59 16.27 1.59
CA ILE A 246 12.15 15.14 2.36
C ILE A 246 11.46 15.01 3.72
N ALA A 247 11.30 16.14 4.43
CA ALA A 247 10.60 16.16 5.72
C ALA A 247 9.12 15.73 5.59
N GLU A 248 8.42 16.19 4.55
CA GLU A 248 7.03 15.80 4.30
C GLU A 248 6.90 14.28 4.03
N VAL A 249 7.84 13.72 3.26
CA VAL A 249 7.89 12.27 2.99
C VAL A 249 8.11 11.50 4.29
N ASP A 250 9.06 11.92 5.13
CA ASP A 250 9.34 11.27 6.42
C ASP A 250 8.11 11.32 7.34
N ASP A 251 7.48 12.49 7.48
CA ASP A 251 6.24 12.67 8.26
C ASP A 251 5.11 11.79 7.75
N ARG A 252 4.98 11.63 6.43
CA ARG A 252 3.92 10.82 5.84
C ARG A 252 4.19 9.32 6.02
N VAL A 253 5.42 8.88 5.82
CA VAL A 253 5.85 7.50 6.10
C VAL A 253 5.61 7.16 7.57
N GLN A 254 5.98 8.06 8.48
CA GLN A 254 5.78 7.89 9.91
C GLN A 254 4.29 7.82 10.28
N ARG A 255 3.43 8.65 9.65
CA ARG A 255 1.97 8.59 9.83
C ARG A 255 1.36 7.27 9.34
N ASP A 256 1.69 6.86 8.12
CA ASP A 256 1.17 5.61 7.53
C ASP A 256 1.62 4.40 8.35
N ALA A 257 2.85 4.43 8.88
CA ALA A 257 3.37 3.37 9.72
C ALA A 257 2.70 3.31 11.10
N ARG A 258 2.42 4.46 11.74
CA ARG A 258 1.63 4.53 12.98
C ARG A 258 0.21 4.01 12.80
N ALA A 259 -0.40 4.24 11.63
CA ALA A 259 -1.72 3.70 11.32
C ALA A 259 -1.70 2.15 11.24
N LEU A 260 -0.60 1.55 10.77
CA LEU A 260 -0.47 0.10 10.61
C LEU A 260 -0.06 -0.65 11.89
N VAL A 261 0.79 -0.06 12.75
CA VAL A 261 1.40 -0.74 13.91
C VAL A 261 0.88 -0.19 15.25
N GLY A 262 0.30 1.01 15.26
CA GLY A 262 -0.20 1.70 16.45
C GLY A 262 0.69 2.89 16.90
N PRO A 263 0.21 3.71 17.85
CA PRO A 263 0.84 4.98 18.21
C PRO A 263 2.21 4.86 18.90
N HIS A 264 2.56 3.68 19.43
CA HIS A 264 3.83 3.40 20.11
C HIS A 264 4.90 2.78 19.20
N ALA A 265 4.64 2.65 17.90
CA ALA A 265 5.64 2.18 16.96
C ALA A 265 6.74 3.24 16.80
N ASP A 266 7.78 3.15 17.63
CA ASP A 266 8.93 4.04 17.54
C ASP A 266 9.87 3.58 16.42
N LEU A 267 9.54 4.00 15.21
CA LEU A 267 10.35 3.75 14.00
C LEU A 267 11.51 4.73 13.88
N ALA A 268 11.73 5.58 14.89
CA ALA A 268 12.80 6.57 14.92
C ALA A 268 14.21 5.94 14.91
N GLY A 269 14.35 4.66 15.30
CA GLY A 269 15.64 3.97 15.41
C GLY A 269 16.38 3.73 14.09
N ALA A 270 15.69 3.74 12.94
CA ALA A 270 16.35 3.76 11.63
C ALA A 270 16.63 5.23 11.27
N GLY A 271 17.78 5.77 11.67
CA GLY A 271 18.17 7.14 11.31
C GLY A 271 18.03 7.35 9.80
N SER A 272 17.37 8.45 9.40
CA SER A 272 17.23 8.77 7.98
C SER A 272 18.63 8.91 7.37
N PRO A 273 18.94 8.19 6.27
CA PRO A 273 20.26 8.25 5.66
C PRO A 273 20.58 9.68 5.27
N ASP A 274 21.77 10.17 5.61
CA ASP A 274 22.16 11.55 5.35
C ASP A 274 22.05 11.90 3.84
N VAL A 275 21.35 12.99 3.52
CA VAL A 275 21.13 13.42 2.13
C VAL A 275 22.19 14.41 1.71
N ARG A 276 23.13 13.95 0.89
CA ARG A 276 24.03 14.88 0.19
C ARG A 276 23.41 15.31 -1.14
N LEU A 277 22.84 16.51 -1.16
CA LEU A 277 22.38 17.14 -2.40
C LEU A 277 23.58 17.53 -3.28
N PRO A 278 23.53 17.26 -4.59
CA PRO A 278 24.62 17.60 -5.51
C PRO A 278 24.82 19.11 -5.62
N ALA A 279 26.08 19.56 -5.67
CA ALA A 279 26.42 20.94 -5.99
C ALA A 279 26.30 21.19 -7.51
N PRO A 280 25.93 22.39 -7.95
CA PRO A 280 25.92 22.71 -9.38
C PRO A 280 27.35 22.68 -9.92
N VAL A 281 27.65 21.67 -10.77
CA VAL A 281 28.96 21.56 -11.39
C VAL A 281 29.16 22.71 -12.37
N SER A 282 30.20 23.52 -12.12
CA SER A 282 30.56 24.70 -12.92
C SER A 282 31.93 24.52 -13.56
N THR A 283 32.16 23.36 -14.15
CA THR A 283 33.45 23.06 -14.78
C THR A 283 33.55 23.85 -16.09
N SER A 284 34.62 24.66 -16.25
CA SER A 284 35.01 25.39 -17.48
C SER A 284 34.43 26.80 -17.75
N ARG A 285 33.92 27.54 -16.75
CA ARG A 285 33.35 28.89 -17.00
C ARG A 285 34.33 29.98 -17.48
N ARG A 286 35.62 29.90 -17.19
CA ARG A 286 36.54 31.06 -17.38
C ARG A 286 37.32 30.99 -18.69
N VAL A 287 37.90 29.83 -18.99
CA VAL A 287 38.73 29.63 -20.19
C VAL A 287 37.86 29.63 -21.45
N GLU A 288 36.69 28.98 -21.40
CA GLU A 288 35.76 28.89 -22.53
C GLU A 288 35.08 30.24 -22.84
N ASN A 289 34.71 31.01 -21.81
CA ASN A 289 34.19 32.37 -21.98
C ASN A 289 35.26 33.35 -22.46
N GLN A 290 36.53 33.18 -22.05
CA GLN A 290 37.64 33.98 -22.56
C GLN A 290 37.92 33.65 -24.03
N LEU A 291 37.95 32.37 -24.42
CA LEU A 291 38.15 31.98 -25.82
C LEU A 291 37.01 32.46 -26.72
N THR A 292 35.77 32.27 -26.29
CA THR A 292 34.58 32.70 -27.04
C THR A 292 34.46 34.22 -27.07
N GLY A 293 34.84 34.89 -25.97
CA GLY A 293 34.87 36.35 -25.87
C GLY A 293 35.91 36.96 -26.80
N VAL A 294 37.11 36.38 -26.89
CA VAL A 294 38.17 36.81 -27.81
C VAL A 294 37.75 36.57 -29.26
N LEU A 295 37.16 35.41 -29.57
CA LEU A 295 36.68 35.09 -30.92
C LEU A 295 35.52 36.01 -31.34
N GLY A 296 34.56 36.26 -30.45
CA GLY A 296 33.42 37.13 -30.69
C GLY A 296 33.81 38.61 -30.78
N ALA A 297 34.74 39.07 -29.93
CA ALA A 297 35.28 40.43 -30.01
C ALA A 297 36.04 40.65 -31.31
N GLY A 298 36.89 39.71 -31.73
CA GLY A 298 37.59 39.79 -33.02
C GLY A 298 36.64 39.81 -34.22
N PHE A 299 35.60 38.96 -34.21
CA PHE A 299 34.62 38.89 -35.29
C PHE A 299 33.69 40.11 -35.35
N GLY A 300 33.15 40.55 -34.21
CA GLY A 300 32.24 41.70 -34.15
C GLY A 300 32.92 43.02 -34.46
N LEU A 301 34.19 43.17 -34.08
CA LEU A 301 35.00 44.35 -34.43
C LEU A 301 35.37 44.34 -35.93
N GLY A 302 35.72 43.17 -36.49
CA GLY A 302 35.95 43.02 -37.94
C GLY A 302 34.70 43.29 -38.79
N ALA A 303 33.55 42.76 -38.39
CA ALA A 303 32.28 42.98 -39.08
C ALA A 303 31.79 44.43 -38.95
N GLY A 304 31.95 45.05 -37.79
CA GLY A 304 31.60 46.46 -37.56
C GLY A 304 32.46 47.44 -38.38
N LEU A 305 33.76 47.15 -38.52
CA LEU A 305 34.64 47.93 -39.40
C LEU A 305 34.30 47.75 -40.88
N ALA A 306 33.95 46.52 -41.31
CA ALA A 306 33.54 46.25 -42.69
C ALA A 306 32.22 46.95 -43.04
N SER A 307 31.22 46.90 -42.15
CA SER A 307 29.90 47.51 -42.38
C SER A 307 29.88 49.03 -42.17
N GLY A 308 30.69 49.57 -41.26
CA GLY A 308 30.88 51.03 -41.10
C GLY A 308 31.51 51.68 -42.33
N ARG A 309 32.31 50.93 -43.10
CA ARG A 309 32.90 51.39 -44.35
C ARG A 309 31.87 51.52 -45.48
N VAL A 310 30.98 50.53 -45.59
CA VAL A 310 29.85 50.54 -46.54
C VAL A 310 28.87 51.69 -46.24
N LEU A 311 28.61 51.96 -44.95
CA LEU A 311 27.76 53.09 -44.53
C LEU A 311 28.39 54.46 -44.77
N ALA A 312 29.72 54.58 -44.61
CA ALA A 312 30.44 55.81 -44.90
C ALA A 312 30.43 56.15 -46.41
N GLU A 313 30.44 55.14 -47.28
CA GLU A 313 30.32 55.33 -48.74
C GLU A 313 28.91 55.78 -49.17
N VAL A 314 27.86 55.33 -48.48
CA VAL A 314 26.46 55.66 -48.83
C VAL A 314 26.01 57.02 -48.28
N ALA A 315 26.56 57.47 -47.14
CA ALA A 315 26.03 58.64 -46.43
C ALA A 315 26.68 60.00 -46.80
N GLY A 316 27.77 60.02 -47.58
CA GLY A 316 28.45 61.26 -48.01
C GLY A 316 28.98 62.16 -46.88
N GLY A 317 29.00 61.67 -45.63
CA GLY A 317 29.50 62.39 -44.46
C GLY A 317 30.98 62.11 -44.17
N PRO A 318 31.60 62.79 -43.18
CA PRO A 318 32.99 62.54 -42.82
C PRO A 318 33.16 61.08 -42.40
N VAL A 319 33.97 60.34 -43.17
CA VAL A 319 34.22 58.88 -43.04
C VAL A 319 34.53 58.47 -41.60
N ALA A 320 35.20 59.33 -40.84
CA ALA A 320 35.52 59.12 -39.43
C ALA A 320 34.28 58.91 -38.53
N ALA A 321 33.17 59.60 -38.79
CA ALA A 321 31.95 59.48 -37.99
C ALA A 321 31.23 58.15 -38.26
N GLY A 322 31.22 57.66 -39.51
CA GLY A 322 30.60 56.38 -39.88
C GLY A 322 31.35 55.17 -39.32
N VAL A 323 32.68 55.22 -39.32
CA VAL A 323 33.53 54.14 -38.77
C VAL A 323 33.38 54.03 -37.25
N LEU A 324 33.35 55.16 -36.53
CA LEU A 324 33.14 55.18 -35.08
C LEU A 324 31.75 54.67 -34.70
N GLY A 325 30.71 55.05 -35.46
CA GLY A 325 29.35 54.55 -35.26
C GLY A 325 29.22 53.04 -35.46
N GLY A 326 29.75 52.52 -36.58
CA GLY A 326 29.73 51.08 -36.88
C GLY A 326 30.50 50.24 -35.86
N ALA A 327 31.65 50.73 -35.39
CA ALA A 327 32.43 50.07 -34.35
C ALA A 327 31.69 50.00 -33.01
N LEU A 328 31.04 51.10 -32.58
CA LEU A 328 30.24 51.12 -31.35
C LEU A 328 29.06 50.15 -31.41
N VAL A 329 28.33 50.12 -32.54
CA VAL A 329 27.22 49.18 -32.73
C VAL A 329 27.71 47.73 -32.71
N GLY A 330 28.81 47.42 -33.40
CA GLY A 330 29.41 46.08 -33.39
C GLY A 330 29.83 45.62 -31.99
N VAL A 331 30.43 46.51 -31.19
CA VAL A 331 30.79 46.24 -29.79
C VAL A 331 29.53 46.00 -28.95
N VAL A 332 28.50 46.84 -29.07
CA VAL A 332 27.23 46.66 -28.33
C VAL A 332 26.56 45.33 -28.67
N VAL A 333 26.48 44.96 -29.96
CA VAL A 333 25.90 43.68 -30.40
C VAL A 333 26.72 42.49 -29.88
N THR A 334 28.05 42.59 -29.91
CA THR A 334 28.92 41.51 -29.41
C THR A 334 28.77 41.32 -27.91
N VAL A 335 28.78 42.42 -27.16
CA VAL A 335 28.52 42.40 -25.72
C VAL A 335 27.14 41.81 -25.45
N TRP A 336 26.11 42.23 -26.19
CA TRP A 336 24.76 41.69 -26.07
C TRP A 336 24.71 40.18 -26.34
N LEU A 337 25.35 39.68 -27.40
CA LEU A 337 25.36 38.27 -27.76
C LEU A 337 26.10 37.40 -26.74
N ILE A 338 27.27 37.85 -26.26
CA ILE A 338 27.99 37.20 -25.16
C ILE A 338 27.10 37.16 -23.91
N ALA A 339 26.40 38.26 -23.64
CA ALA A 339 25.54 38.40 -22.49
C ALA A 339 24.30 37.47 -22.58
N VAL A 340 23.67 37.35 -23.76
CA VAL A 340 22.55 36.43 -24.01
C VAL A 340 23.02 34.97 -23.92
N ARG A 341 24.14 34.62 -24.56
CA ARG A 341 24.71 33.26 -24.50
C ARG A 341 25.06 32.84 -23.07
N ASN A 342 25.70 33.73 -22.31
CA ASN A 342 26.04 33.45 -20.92
C ASN A 342 24.78 33.28 -20.05
N LEU A 343 23.71 34.03 -20.34
CA LEU A 343 22.42 33.89 -19.66
C LEU A 343 21.75 32.56 -20.00
N LEU A 344 21.70 32.16 -21.28
CA LEU A 344 21.14 30.87 -21.70
C LEU A 344 21.91 29.68 -21.12
N HIS A 345 23.25 29.74 -21.15
CA HIS A 345 24.09 28.72 -20.55
C HIS A 345 23.87 28.61 -19.03
N THR A 346 23.76 29.75 -18.33
CA THR A 346 23.46 29.75 -16.90
C THR A 346 22.12 29.07 -16.62
N ARG A 347 21.08 29.37 -17.40
CA ARG A 347 19.77 28.73 -17.25
C ARG A 347 19.82 27.23 -17.56
N ALA A 348 20.57 26.81 -18.58
CA ALA A 348 20.77 25.39 -18.91
C ALA A 348 21.48 24.62 -17.79
N VAL A 349 22.49 25.22 -17.16
CA VAL A 349 23.19 24.64 -15.99
C VAL A 349 22.23 24.51 -14.80
N LEU A 350 21.41 25.52 -14.53
CA LEU A 350 20.42 25.47 -13.45
C LEU A 350 19.31 24.46 -13.71
N ASP A 351 18.83 24.35 -14.95
CA ASP A 351 17.86 23.33 -15.39
C ASP A 351 18.43 21.92 -15.17
N ARG A 352 19.66 21.69 -15.63
CA ARG A 352 20.32 20.39 -15.44
C ARG A 352 20.54 20.06 -13.97
N TRP A 353 21.03 21.04 -13.20
CA TRP A 353 21.26 20.87 -11.77
C TRP A 353 19.96 20.58 -11.01
N ALA A 354 18.85 21.26 -11.34
CA ALA A 354 17.55 20.99 -10.71
C ALA A 354 17.06 19.55 -10.97
N VAL A 355 17.31 19.02 -12.17
CA VAL A 355 17.03 17.61 -12.50
C VAL A 355 17.90 16.66 -11.67
N ASP A 356 19.19 16.95 -11.52
CA ASP A 356 20.12 16.14 -10.72
C ASP A 356 19.73 16.15 -9.23
N VAL A 357 19.32 17.31 -8.69
CA VAL A 357 18.80 17.44 -7.33
C VAL A 357 17.55 16.60 -7.12
N ALA A 358 16.59 16.66 -8.03
CA ALA A 358 15.37 15.87 -7.90
C ALA A 358 15.60 14.36 -8.00
N ALA A 359 16.54 13.92 -8.84
CA ALA A 359 16.94 12.52 -8.90
C ALA A 359 17.54 12.06 -7.56
N ALA A 360 18.38 12.88 -6.93
CA ALA A 360 18.94 12.61 -5.61
C ALA A 360 17.85 12.56 -4.53
N VAL A 361 16.93 13.53 -4.50
CA VAL A 361 15.80 13.56 -3.57
C VAL A 361 14.92 12.32 -3.74
N ARG A 362 14.52 11.98 -4.97
CA ARG A 362 13.72 10.80 -5.27
C ARG A 362 14.40 9.52 -4.78
N SER A 363 15.69 9.33 -5.08
CA SER A 363 16.45 8.17 -4.65
C SER A 363 16.50 8.06 -3.13
N HIS A 364 16.70 9.19 -2.44
CA HIS A 364 16.69 9.22 -0.98
C HIS A 364 15.31 8.87 -0.40
N CYS A 365 14.25 9.51 -0.90
CA CYS A 365 12.88 9.26 -0.45
C CYS A 365 12.46 7.79 -0.68
N GLU A 366 12.80 7.21 -1.84
CA GLU A 366 12.55 5.79 -2.11
C GLU A 366 13.31 4.89 -1.12
N THR A 367 14.54 5.26 -0.72
CA THR A 367 15.32 4.54 0.29
C THR A 367 14.70 4.63 1.69
N VAL A 368 14.23 5.82 2.08
CA VAL A 368 13.54 6.04 3.37
C VAL A 368 12.27 5.20 3.45
N VAL A 369 11.44 5.22 2.39
CA VAL A 369 10.20 4.43 2.32
C VAL A 369 10.50 2.95 2.48
N VAL A 370 11.49 2.42 1.76
CA VAL A 370 11.86 0.99 1.83
C VAL A 370 12.39 0.61 3.21
N SER A 371 13.31 1.40 3.77
CA SER A 371 13.92 1.14 5.07
C SER A 371 12.88 1.13 6.20
N LYS A 372 12.04 2.17 6.27
CA LYS A 372 11.04 2.32 7.32
C LYS A 372 9.94 1.26 7.21
N LEU A 373 9.46 0.94 6.01
CA LEU A 373 8.45 -0.11 5.83
C LEU A 373 8.98 -1.51 6.14
N LEU A 374 10.27 -1.77 5.94
CA LEU A 374 10.90 -3.01 6.40
C LEU A 374 10.88 -3.09 7.93
N THR A 375 11.19 -1.99 8.63
CA THR A 375 11.10 -1.93 10.10
C THR A 375 9.67 -2.18 10.58
N VAL A 376 8.68 -1.61 9.90
CA VAL A 376 7.25 -1.87 10.16
C VAL A 376 6.92 -3.36 9.97
N GLU A 377 7.38 -3.98 8.87
CA GLU A 377 7.13 -5.39 8.60
C GLU A 377 7.75 -6.29 9.68
N VAL A 378 8.99 -6.00 10.10
CA VAL A 378 9.65 -6.71 11.21
C VAL A 378 8.87 -6.54 12.52
N ALA A 379 8.46 -5.32 12.87
CA ALA A 379 7.68 -5.05 14.08
C ALA A 379 6.30 -5.74 14.07
N LEU A 380 5.67 -5.86 12.90
CA LEU A 380 4.43 -6.60 12.74
C LEU A 380 4.64 -8.10 12.94
N LEU A 381 5.75 -8.65 12.43
CA LEU A 381 6.09 -10.07 12.58
C LEU A 381 6.42 -10.42 14.04
N THR A 382 7.18 -9.57 14.75
CA THR A 382 7.47 -9.77 16.18
C THR A 382 6.20 -9.73 17.02
N ALA A 383 5.33 -8.73 16.79
CA ALA A 383 4.07 -8.60 17.52
C ALA A 383 3.09 -9.75 17.23
N VAL A 384 3.19 -10.45 16.10
CA VAL A 384 2.42 -11.69 15.85
C VAL A 384 3.02 -12.85 16.62
N ASN A 385 4.35 -12.96 16.64
CA ASN A 385 5.06 -14.02 17.35
C ASN A 385 4.84 -13.94 18.87
N GLU A 386 4.86 -12.75 19.46
CA GLU A 386 4.59 -12.54 20.89
C GLU A 386 3.15 -12.92 21.29
N ARG A 387 2.17 -12.68 20.41
CA ARG A 387 0.77 -13.10 20.62
C ARG A 387 0.54 -14.60 20.38
N GLY A 388 1.45 -15.26 19.66
CA GLY A 388 1.40 -16.69 19.36
C GLY A 388 2.14 -17.56 20.38
N SER A 389 3.00 -16.98 21.23
CA SER A 389 3.55 -17.70 22.38
C SER A 389 2.42 -17.94 23.39
N PRO A 390 1.95 -19.20 23.59
CA PRO A 390 1.14 -19.47 24.76
C PRO A 390 1.97 -19.02 25.96
N ALA A 391 1.33 -18.34 26.91
CA ALA A 391 1.93 -18.12 28.21
C ALA A 391 2.48 -19.47 28.69
N ARG A 392 3.80 -19.65 28.62
CA ARG A 392 4.50 -20.58 29.50
C ARG A 392 4.37 -19.97 30.88
N GLY A 393 3.16 -20.07 31.42
CA GLY A 393 2.93 -19.99 32.84
C GLY A 393 3.81 -21.06 33.45
N VAL A 394 4.90 -20.62 34.05
CA VAL A 394 5.24 -20.92 35.44
C VAL A 394 4.44 -22.12 35.98
N THR A 395 4.86 -23.32 35.62
CA THR A 395 4.54 -24.54 36.35
C THR A 395 5.85 -25.31 36.55
N ASP A 396 6.82 -24.67 37.20
CA ASP A 396 8.02 -25.34 37.71
C ASP A 396 8.21 -25.15 39.22
N THR A 397 7.22 -24.60 39.92
CA THR A 397 7.23 -24.54 41.39
C THR A 397 6.65 -25.79 42.05
N ASN A 398 5.87 -26.62 41.35
CA ASN A 398 5.15 -27.74 41.99
C ASN A 398 5.77 -29.15 41.76
N ARG A 399 6.99 -29.22 41.19
CA ARG A 399 7.72 -30.51 41.07
C ARG A 399 8.75 -30.73 42.19
N LYS A 400 9.08 -29.71 43.00
CA LYS A 400 10.01 -29.87 44.13
C LYS A 400 9.36 -30.22 45.47
N GLU A 401 8.08 -29.90 45.70
CA GLU A 401 7.42 -30.26 46.98
C GLU A 401 6.97 -31.72 47.05
N LYS A 402 6.59 -32.34 45.92
CA LYS A 402 6.15 -33.75 45.95
C LYS A 402 7.28 -34.77 46.12
N THR A 403 8.54 -34.35 45.92
CA THR A 403 9.72 -35.18 46.19
C THR A 403 10.26 -35.06 47.62
N SER A 404 9.86 -34.04 48.40
CA SER A 404 10.21 -33.97 49.83
C SER A 404 9.20 -34.73 50.70
N GLU A 405 7.92 -34.75 50.34
CA GLU A 405 6.90 -35.43 51.16
C GLU A 405 6.94 -36.97 51.04
N SER A 406 7.46 -37.50 49.93
CA SER A 406 7.65 -38.95 49.75
C SER A 406 8.96 -39.49 50.34
N ALA A 407 9.88 -38.61 50.79
CA ALA A 407 11.12 -39.02 51.45
C ALA A 407 11.00 -39.07 52.99
N GLU A 408 10.00 -38.40 53.57
CA GLU A 408 9.73 -38.47 55.02
C GLU A 408 8.82 -39.66 55.41
N SER A 409 8.14 -40.31 54.46
CA SER A 409 7.27 -41.45 54.76
C SER A 409 7.98 -42.82 54.76
N GLU A 410 9.22 -42.93 54.27
CA GLU A 410 10.02 -44.17 54.30
C GLU A 410 11.02 -44.25 55.48
N SER A 411 11.02 -43.27 56.40
CA SER A 411 11.90 -43.29 57.60
C SER A 411 11.20 -43.72 58.89
N PHE A 412 9.96 -44.23 58.82
CA PHE A 412 9.17 -44.62 60.01
C PHE A 412 8.53 -46.01 59.87
N LEU A 413 9.32 -47.01 59.45
CA LEU A 413 9.20 -48.44 59.76
C LEU A 413 10.60 -49.05 59.64
#